data_AF-A0A1M6KZ00-F1
#
_entry.id   AF-A0A1M6KZ00-F1
#
_cell.length_a   1.000
_cell.length_b   1.000
_cell.length_c   1.000
_cell.angle_alpha   90.00
_cell.angle_beta   90.00
_cell.angle_gamma   90.00
#
_symmetry.space_group_name_H-M   'P 1'
#
loop_
_entity.id
_entity.type
_entity.pdbx_description
1 polymer ?
#
loop_
_entity_poly.entity_id
_entity_poly.type
_entity_poly.pdbx_seq_one_letter_code
_entity_poly.pdbx_strand_id
1 'polypeptide(L)'
;MVTIMTPSHATPAGDRIIEPMIALAGCSKQHRIVVAGSKGVELMLELQRRGYIRTAATANCGHPAGQYDVALVDWRRRTFKTLEVALDWLVDFLSPGGVLVVWVDPQKAAANETLRLSLERRGFVIEAGTVHECGCAVSARRREMNPVRKAA
;
A
#
# COMPACT_ATOMS: atom_id res chain seq x y z
N MET A 1 37.63 25.35 14.89
CA MET A 1 36.69 25.04 13.80
C MET A 1 36.44 23.54 13.83
N VAL A 2 35.37 23.11 14.49
CA VAL A 2 35.06 21.68 14.68
C VAL A 2 34.06 21.28 13.60
N THR A 3 34.48 20.40 12.69
CA THR A 3 33.60 19.82 11.67
C THR A 3 32.63 18.87 12.36
N ILE A 4 31.38 19.29 12.53
CA ILE A 4 30.29 18.42 12.97
C ILE A 4 29.98 17.50 11.80
N MET A 5 30.52 16.28 11.85
CA MET A 5 30.17 15.21 10.93
C MET A 5 28.75 14.76 11.30
N THR A 6 27.75 15.37 10.67
CA THR A 6 26.37 14.88 10.73
C THR A 6 26.35 13.43 10.28
N PRO A 7 25.81 12.49 11.07
CA PRO A 7 25.63 11.12 10.60
C PRO A 7 24.71 11.19 9.39
N SER A 8 25.25 10.82 8.23
CA SER A 8 24.43 10.56 7.06
C SER A 8 23.54 9.38 7.44
N HIS A 9 22.27 9.67 7.77
CA HIS A 9 21.26 8.65 7.95
C HIS A 9 21.22 7.87 6.63
N ALA A 10 21.87 6.70 6.63
CA ALA A 10 21.62 5.69 5.64
C ALA A 10 20.14 5.36 5.78
N THR A 11 19.31 6.02 4.98
CA THR A 11 17.88 5.74 4.87
C THR A 11 17.78 4.26 4.56
N PRO A 12 17.33 3.43 5.51
CA PRO A 12 17.21 2.00 5.24
C PRO A 12 16.29 1.86 4.03
N ALA A 13 16.52 0.90 3.14
CA ALA A 13 15.78 0.80 1.86
C ALA A 13 14.24 0.72 1.98
N GLY A 14 13.71 0.57 3.22
CA GLY A 14 12.30 0.82 3.55
C GLY A 14 11.91 2.29 3.39
N ASP A 15 12.72 3.24 3.86
CA ASP A 15 12.47 4.69 3.83
C ASP A 15 12.30 5.25 2.40
N ARG A 16 12.95 4.62 1.42
CA ARG A 16 12.98 5.09 0.02
C ARG A 16 11.65 4.90 -0.73
N ILE A 17 10.70 4.13 -0.19
CA ILE A 17 9.41 3.90 -0.85
C ILE A 17 8.22 4.45 -0.05
N ILE A 18 8.41 4.79 1.22
CA ILE A 18 7.32 5.25 2.11
C ILE A 18 6.69 6.54 1.61
N GLU A 19 7.53 7.54 1.30
CA GLU A 19 7.03 8.83 0.86
C GLU A 19 6.28 8.73 -0.49
N PRO A 20 6.81 8.03 -1.51
CA PRO A 20 6.04 7.70 -2.70
C PRO A 20 4.72 6.95 -2.44
N MET A 21 4.70 6.00 -1.51
CA MET A 21 3.49 5.24 -1.15
C MET A 21 2.44 6.12 -0.49
N ILE A 22 2.85 6.99 0.44
CA ILE A 22 1.99 7.98 1.11
C ILE A 22 1.37 8.92 0.08
N ALA A 23 2.20 9.45 -0.83
CA ALA A 23 1.76 10.39 -1.86
C ALA A 23 0.79 9.74 -2.85
N LEU A 24 1.11 8.54 -3.35
CA LEU A 24 0.25 7.78 -4.26
C LEU A 24 -1.10 7.39 -3.64
N ALA A 25 -1.13 7.13 -2.33
CA ALA A 25 -2.34 6.77 -1.61
C ALA A 25 -3.19 7.99 -1.20
N GLY A 26 -2.65 9.21 -1.26
CA GLY A 26 -3.29 10.40 -0.69
C GLY A 26 -3.49 10.26 0.83
N CYS A 27 -2.53 9.68 1.54
CA CYS A 27 -2.67 9.35 2.95
C CYS A 27 -2.84 10.58 3.86
N SER A 28 -3.96 10.65 4.58
CA SER A 28 -4.19 11.55 5.71
C SER A 28 -3.81 10.90 7.04
N LYS A 29 -3.45 11.70 8.06
CA LYS A 29 -3.20 11.20 9.42
C LYS A 29 -4.43 10.57 10.08
N GLN A 30 -5.62 10.90 9.59
CA GLN A 30 -6.87 10.35 10.08
C GLN A 30 -7.17 8.96 9.50
N HIS A 31 -6.56 8.57 8.38
CA HIS A 31 -6.83 7.28 7.75
C HIS A 31 -6.38 6.12 8.65
N ARG A 32 -7.19 5.05 8.68
CA ARG A 32 -6.77 3.73 9.12
C ARG A 32 -5.98 3.08 8.00
N ILE A 33 -4.71 2.77 8.25
CA ILE A 33 -3.80 2.24 7.24
C ILE A 33 -3.42 0.80 7.62
N VAL A 34 -3.62 -0.16 6.73
CA VAL A 34 -3.07 -1.51 6.88
C VAL A 34 -1.83 -1.65 5.99
N VAL A 35 -0.79 -2.29 6.51
CA VAL A 35 0.48 -2.48 5.82
C VAL A 35 0.75 -3.95 5.64
N ALA A 36 1.01 -4.37 4.40
CA ALA A 36 1.29 -5.76 4.05
C ALA A 36 2.67 -5.92 3.39
N GLY A 37 3.20 -7.13 3.47
CA GLY A 37 4.39 -7.53 2.71
C GLY A 37 5.67 -7.64 3.54
N SER A 38 6.81 -7.66 2.84
CA SER A 38 8.10 -8.11 3.39
C SER A 38 8.59 -7.32 4.61
N LYS A 39 8.22 -6.04 4.70
CA LYS A 39 8.63 -5.11 5.76
C LYS A 39 7.44 -4.49 6.48
N GLY A 40 6.30 -5.19 6.55
CA GLY A 40 5.04 -4.64 7.05
C GLY A 40 5.11 -3.99 8.44
N VAL A 41 5.78 -4.63 9.40
CA VAL A 41 5.93 -4.10 10.77
C VAL A 41 6.87 -2.89 10.81
N GLU A 42 7.98 -2.93 10.08
CA GLU A 42 8.94 -1.81 9.99
C GLU A 42 8.28 -0.57 9.39
N LEU A 43 7.53 -0.77 8.30
CA LEU A 43 6.78 0.28 7.61
C LEU A 43 5.66 0.84 8.49
N MET A 44 4.96 -0.01 9.25
CA MET A 44 3.98 0.42 10.26
C MET A 44 4.63 1.34 11.32
N LEU A 45 5.75 0.92 11.91
CA LEU A 45 6.43 1.71 12.95
C LEU A 45 6.95 3.06 12.42
N GLU A 46 7.44 3.10 11.18
CA GLU A 46 7.87 4.33 10.52
C GLU A 46 6.68 5.27 10.24
N LEU A 47 5.54 4.75 9.78
CA LEU A 47 4.32 5.54 9.61
C LEU A 47 3.84 6.15 10.95
N GLN A 48 3.89 5.37 12.04
CA GLN A 48 3.54 5.87 13.38
C GLN A 48 4.48 6.98 13.85
N ARG A 49 5.80 6.83 13.65
CA ARG A 49 6.79 7.88 13.95
C ARG A 49 6.52 9.17 13.16
N ARG A 50 5.97 9.05 11.96
CA ARG A 50 5.56 10.18 11.12
C ARG A 50 4.18 10.74 11.47
N GLY A 51 3.48 10.20 12.48
CA GLY A 51 2.18 10.68 12.95
C GLY A 51 0.95 9.98 12.35
N TYR A 52 1.10 8.93 11.55
CA TYR A 52 -0.02 8.07 11.13
C TYR A 52 -0.29 7.04 12.22
N ILE A 53 -0.95 7.45 13.30
CA ILE A 53 -1.08 6.61 14.51
C ILE A 53 -2.00 5.40 14.29
N ARG A 54 -2.96 5.49 13.37
CA ARG A 54 -3.96 4.44 13.06
C ARG A 54 -3.45 3.42 12.03
N THR A 55 -2.19 3.01 12.14
CA THR A 55 -1.59 2.01 11.25
C THR A 55 -1.48 0.65 11.92
N ALA A 56 -1.73 -0.41 11.16
CA ALA A 56 -1.47 -1.80 11.55
C ALA A 56 -0.70 -2.54 10.46
N ALA A 57 0.08 -3.54 10.83
CA ALA A 57 0.65 -4.50 9.89
C ALA A 57 -0.29 -5.70 9.75
N THR A 58 -0.23 -6.43 8.63
CA THR A 58 -1.05 -7.63 8.45
C THR A 58 -0.76 -8.73 9.49
N ALA A 59 0.41 -8.68 10.14
CA ALA A 59 0.79 -9.60 11.21
C ALA A 59 0.11 -9.30 12.56
N ASN A 60 -0.46 -8.10 12.74
CA ASN A 60 -1.09 -7.67 13.99
C ASN A 60 -2.44 -6.98 13.78
N CYS A 61 -2.96 -6.97 12.55
CA CYS A 61 -4.29 -6.46 12.28
C CYS A 61 -5.35 -7.43 12.84
N GLY A 62 -6.45 -6.88 13.34
CA GLY A 62 -7.62 -7.66 13.72
C GLY A 62 -8.33 -8.29 12.50
N HIS A 63 -9.58 -8.69 12.69
CA HIS A 63 -10.35 -9.37 11.64
C HIS A 63 -10.60 -8.49 10.39
N PRO A 64 -10.71 -9.10 9.19
CA PRO A 64 -11.10 -8.41 7.96
C PRO A 64 -12.55 -7.90 8.06
N ALA A 65 -12.71 -6.62 8.39
CA ALA A 65 -14.00 -6.00 8.67
C ALA A 65 -14.25 -4.72 7.84
N GLY A 66 -13.55 -4.56 6.70
CA GLY A 66 -13.68 -3.37 5.85
C GLY A 66 -13.38 -2.05 6.57
N GLN A 67 -12.46 -2.08 7.54
CA GLN A 67 -12.23 -0.97 8.47
C GLN A 67 -11.08 -0.04 8.09
N TYR A 68 -10.30 -0.38 7.06
CA TYR A 68 -9.10 0.36 6.65
C TYR A 68 -9.38 1.22 5.42
N ASP A 69 -8.97 2.49 5.50
CA ASP A 69 -9.13 3.46 4.42
C ASP A 69 -8.04 3.29 3.36
N VAL A 70 -6.84 2.84 3.78
CA VAL A 70 -5.68 2.63 2.91
C VAL A 70 -5.00 1.29 3.21
N ALA A 71 -4.57 0.60 2.16
CA ALA A 71 -3.66 -0.53 2.22
C ALA A 71 -2.35 -0.21 1.48
N LEU A 72 -1.23 -0.35 2.18
CA LEU A 72 0.12 -0.17 1.62
C LEU A 72 0.83 -1.53 1.55
N VAL A 73 1.17 -1.98 0.35
CA VAL A 73 1.71 -3.34 0.12
C VAL A 73 3.12 -3.27 -0.45
N ASP A 74 4.14 -3.65 0.34
CA ASP A 74 5.51 -3.84 -0.15
C ASP A 74 5.74 -5.31 -0.54
N TRP A 75 5.50 -5.60 -1.82
CA TRP A 75 5.64 -6.94 -2.39
C TRP A 75 6.94 -7.17 -3.16
N ARG A 76 7.96 -6.33 -2.91
CA ARG A 76 9.31 -6.57 -3.44
C ARG A 76 9.86 -7.89 -2.92
N ARG A 77 10.72 -8.51 -3.75
CA ARG A 77 11.40 -9.79 -3.53
C ARG A 77 10.46 -10.97 -3.32
N ARG A 78 9.21 -10.88 -3.79
CA ARG A 78 8.19 -11.94 -3.70
C ARG A 78 7.59 -12.21 -5.08
N THR A 79 6.99 -13.38 -5.24
CA THR A 79 6.39 -13.79 -6.52
C THR A 79 5.00 -13.18 -6.69
N PHE A 80 4.62 -12.93 -7.95
CA PHE A 80 3.29 -12.43 -8.29
C PHE A 80 2.17 -13.37 -7.85
N LYS A 81 2.39 -14.70 -7.89
CA LYS A 81 1.39 -15.68 -7.42
C LYS A 81 1.02 -15.48 -5.94
N THR A 82 2.01 -15.18 -5.09
CA THR A 82 1.75 -14.88 -3.67
C THR A 82 1.09 -13.53 -3.47
N LEU A 83 1.30 -12.58 -4.40
CA LEU A 83 0.63 -11.29 -4.39
C LEU A 83 -0.86 -11.47 -4.61
N GLU A 84 -1.28 -12.27 -5.60
CA GLU A 84 -2.71 -12.49 -5.86
C GLU A 84 -3.47 -12.99 -4.64
N VAL A 85 -2.90 -13.96 -3.91
CA VAL A 85 -3.49 -14.46 -2.65
C VAL A 85 -3.58 -13.36 -1.59
N ALA A 86 -2.56 -12.52 -1.48
CA ALA A 86 -2.59 -11.39 -0.54
C ALA A 86 -3.61 -10.32 -0.96
N LEU A 87 -3.77 -10.08 -2.25
CA LEU A 87 -4.77 -9.14 -2.78
C LEU A 87 -6.19 -9.63 -2.52
N ASP A 88 -6.47 -10.92 -2.70
CA ASP A 88 -7.78 -11.51 -2.37
C ASP A 88 -8.15 -11.25 -0.91
N TRP A 89 -7.20 -11.44 -0.01
CA TRP A 89 -7.42 -11.20 1.42
C TRP A 89 -7.51 -9.72 1.78
N LEU A 90 -6.67 -8.85 1.18
CA LEU A 90 -6.64 -7.42 1.47
C LEU A 90 -7.93 -6.68 1.07
N VAL A 91 -8.66 -7.18 0.08
CA VAL A 91 -9.98 -6.62 -0.32
C VAL A 91 -10.93 -6.56 0.87
N ASP A 92 -10.91 -7.55 1.74
CA ASP A 92 -11.83 -7.66 2.88
C ASP A 92 -11.44 -6.75 4.06
N PHE A 93 -10.22 -6.22 4.06
CA PHE A 93 -9.78 -5.23 5.05
C PHE A 93 -10.20 -3.81 4.67
N LEU A 94 -10.28 -3.54 3.37
CA LEU A 94 -10.53 -2.19 2.86
C LEU A 94 -11.99 -1.80 2.98
N SER A 95 -12.23 -0.57 3.42
CA SER A 95 -13.55 0.04 3.39
C SER A 95 -14.05 0.21 1.94
N PRO A 96 -15.37 0.36 1.71
CA PRO A 96 -15.87 0.85 0.44
C PRO A 96 -15.16 2.17 0.06
N GLY A 97 -14.67 2.27 -1.17
CA GLY A 97 -13.90 3.44 -1.61
C GLY A 97 -12.45 3.50 -1.09
N GLY A 98 -11.99 2.51 -0.33
CA GLY A 98 -10.63 2.43 0.19
C GLY A 98 -9.56 2.34 -0.90
N VAL A 99 -8.35 2.84 -0.61
CA VAL A 99 -7.24 2.91 -1.57
C VAL A 99 -6.21 1.82 -1.28
N LEU A 100 -5.73 1.18 -2.34
CA LEU A 100 -4.68 0.16 -2.28
C LEU A 100 -3.48 0.65 -3.11
N VAL A 101 -2.31 0.71 -2.48
CA VAL A 101 -1.03 0.94 -3.17
C VAL A 101 -0.19 -0.31 -3.10
N VAL A 102 0.16 -0.86 -4.26
CA VAL A 102 1.01 -2.05 -4.38
C VAL A 102 2.35 -1.66 -4.97
N TRP A 103 3.42 -1.93 -4.23
CA TRP A 103 4.79 -1.76 -4.65
C TRP A 103 5.41 -3.11 -4.99
N VAL A 104 5.96 -3.25 -6.19
CA VAL A 104 6.63 -4.46 -6.68
C VAL A 104 8.05 -4.14 -7.12
N ASP A 105 8.88 -5.18 -7.28
CA ASP A 105 10.21 -5.01 -7.86
C ASP A 105 10.15 -4.35 -9.24
N PRO A 106 11.27 -3.77 -9.73
CA PRO A 106 11.35 -3.35 -11.12
C PRO A 106 10.99 -4.53 -12.03
N GLN A 107 9.89 -4.42 -12.77
CA GLN A 107 9.42 -5.49 -13.66
C GLN A 107 9.26 -4.98 -15.09
N LYS A 108 9.27 -5.92 -16.04
CA LYS A 108 8.92 -5.62 -17.44
C LYS A 108 7.51 -5.05 -17.52
N ALA A 109 7.24 -4.21 -18.53
CA ALA A 109 5.92 -3.57 -18.72
C ALA A 109 4.74 -4.55 -18.63
N ALA A 110 4.89 -5.74 -19.23
CA ALA A 110 3.88 -6.81 -19.19
C ALA A 110 3.49 -7.24 -17.77
N ALA A 111 4.40 -7.23 -16.80
CA ALA A 111 4.07 -7.62 -15.43
C ALA A 111 3.32 -6.52 -14.67
N ASN A 112 3.56 -5.25 -15.01
CA ASN A 112 2.78 -4.13 -14.49
C ASN A 112 1.35 -4.17 -15.05
N GLU A 113 1.18 -4.55 -16.31
CA GLU A 113 -0.12 -4.80 -16.92
C GLU A 113 -0.86 -5.96 -16.23
N THR A 114 -0.17 -7.08 -15.97
CA THR A 114 -0.75 -8.20 -15.20
C THR A 114 -1.20 -7.75 -13.80
N LEU A 115 -0.42 -6.91 -13.11
CA LEU A 115 -0.81 -6.33 -11.82
C LEU A 115 -2.10 -5.51 -11.95
N ARG A 116 -2.17 -4.62 -12.93
CA ARG A 116 -3.35 -3.78 -13.19
C ARG A 116 -4.59 -4.62 -13.46
N LEU A 117 -4.50 -5.60 -14.36
CA LEU A 117 -5.60 -6.53 -14.67
C LEU A 117 -6.03 -7.34 -13.45
N SER A 118 -5.07 -7.74 -12.60
CA SER A 118 -5.36 -8.49 -11.38
C SER A 118 -6.11 -7.63 -10.33
N LEU A 119 -5.80 -6.34 -10.24
CA LEU A 119 -6.53 -5.38 -9.41
C LEU A 119 -7.94 -5.10 -9.97
N GLU A 120 -8.08 -4.89 -11.28
CA GLU A 120 -9.37 -4.62 -11.91
C GLU A 120 -10.35 -5.78 -11.76
N ARG A 121 -9.88 -7.03 -11.91
CA ARG A 121 -10.68 -8.24 -11.66
C ARG A 121 -11.23 -8.34 -10.24
N ARG A 122 -10.59 -7.67 -9.28
CA ARG A 122 -11.01 -7.59 -7.86
C ARG A 122 -11.87 -6.37 -7.57
N GLY A 123 -12.29 -5.63 -8.59
CA GLY A 123 -13.17 -4.48 -8.44
C GLY A 123 -12.43 -3.20 -8.04
N PHE A 124 -11.12 -3.12 -8.27
CA PHE A 124 -10.39 -1.85 -8.13
C PHE A 124 -10.39 -1.06 -9.44
N VAL A 125 -10.32 0.26 -9.33
CA VAL A 125 -10.05 1.18 -10.44
C VAL A 125 -8.65 1.73 -10.25
N ILE A 126 -7.80 1.60 -11.28
CA ILE A 126 -6.44 2.15 -11.23
C ILE A 126 -6.52 3.68 -11.26
N GLU A 127 -5.93 4.34 -10.28
CA GLU A 127 -5.92 5.82 -10.18
C GLU A 127 -4.59 6.40 -10.64
N ALA A 128 -3.48 5.76 -10.28
CA ALA A 128 -2.15 6.25 -10.59
C ALA A 128 -1.11 5.12 -10.62
N GLY A 129 0.08 5.42 -11.16
CA GLY A 129 1.25 4.57 -11.02
C GLY A 129 2.53 5.39 -11.04
N THR A 130 3.59 4.85 -10.46
CA THR A 130 4.92 5.46 -10.49
C THR A 130 6.00 4.42 -10.76
N VAL A 131 7.11 4.88 -11.33
CA VAL A 131 8.34 4.11 -11.52
C VAL A 131 9.43 4.79 -10.69
N HIS A 132 10.15 4.00 -9.91
CA HIS A 132 11.20 4.44 -9.03
C HIS A 132 12.39 3.48 -9.15
N GLU A 133 13.59 3.91 -8.75
CA GLU A 133 14.79 3.06 -8.75
C GLU A 133 14.60 1.77 -7.93
N CYS A 134 13.72 1.82 -6.93
CA CYS A 134 13.40 0.70 -6.04
C CYS A 134 12.22 -0.17 -6.52
N GLY A 135 11.68 0.08 -7.72
CA GLY A 135 10.56 -0.68 -8.28
C GLY A 135 9.42 0.18 -8.81
N CYS A 136 8.29 -0.45 -9.06
CA CYS A 136 7.10 0.21 -9.60
C CYS A 136 5.97 0.13 -8.59
N ALA A 137 5.12 1.15 -8.55
CA ALA A 137 3.90 1.10 -7.75
C ALA A 137 2.67 1.47 -8.55
N VAL A 138 1.55 0.88 -8.15
CA VAL A 138 0.23 1.14 -8.68
C VAL A 138 -0.69 1.50 -7.52
N SER A 139 -1.42 2.61 -7.66
CA SER A 139 -2.48 3.03 -6.76
C SER A 139 -3.82 2.70 -7.41
N ALA A 140 -4.72 2.08 -6.64
CA ALA A 140 -6.03 1.68 -7.11
C ALA A 140 -7.08 1.84 -6.01
N ARG A 141 -8.27 2.34 -6.37
CA ARG A 141 -9.39 2.52 -5.44
C ARG A 141 -10.39 1.39 -5.57
N ARG A 142 -10.83 0.84 -4.44
CA ARG A 142 -11.91 -0.15 -4.40
C ARG A 142 -13.20 0.53 -4.86
N ARG A 143 -13.87 -0.02 -5.88
CA ARG A 143 -15.18 0.47 -6.28
C ARG A 143 -16.14 0.36 -5.10
N GLU A 144 -16.85 1.43 -4.81
CA GLU A 144 -18.04 1.35 -3.99
C GLU A 144 -19.05 0.48 -4.75
N MET A 145 -19.33 -0.71 -4.23
CA MET A 145 -20.61 -1.34 -4.54
C MET A 145 -21.65 -0.44 -3.89
N ASN A 146 -22.18 0.52 -4.65
CA ASN A 146 -23.37 1.24 -4.24
C ASN A 146 -24.44 0.13 -4.05
N PRO A 147 -24.88 -0.21 -2.82
CA PRO A 147 -26.13 -0.94 -2.74
C PRO A 147 -27.12 0.05 -3.34
N VAL A 148 -27.71 -0.30 -4.47
CA VAL A 148 -28.83 0.46 -5.02
C VAL A 148 -29.74 0.77 -3.84
N ARG A 149 -29.78 2.03 -3.41
CA ARG A 149 -30.82 2.52 -2.51
C ARG A 149 -32.09 2.22 -3.30
N LYS A 150 -32.79 1.14 -2.95
CA LYS A 150 -34.18 0.97 -3.36
C LYS A 150 -34.89 2.21 -2.85
N ALA A 151 -35.10 3.16 -3.74
CA ALA A 151 -35.93 4.32 -3.49
C ALA A 151 -37.38 3.83 -3.54
N ALA A 152 -38.10 4.13 -2.46
CA ALA A 152 -39.55 4.09 -2.28
C ALA A 152 -40.26 2.73 -2.47
#